data_AF-A0A3L6SVC3-F1
#
_entry.id   AF-A0A3L6SVC3-F1
#
_cell.length_a   1.000
_cell.length_b   1.000
_cell.length_c   1.000
_cell.angle_alpha   90.00
_cell.angle_beta   90.00
_cell.angle_gamma   90.00
#
_symmetry.space_group_name_H-M   'P 1'
#
loop_
_entity.id
_entity.type
_entity.pdbx_description
1 polymer ?
#
loop_
_entity_poly.entity_id
_entity_poly.type
_entity_poly.pdbx_seq_one_letter_code
_entity_poly.pdbx_strand_id
1 'polypeptide(L)'
;MRPGIFNPIFYGKRLFQQFAVDTYVKIESSRLDYIRNNQDSLWADLYQGLVDSLHAGELRADAVGIRTVLSTSFIGGPRDMRCWYMDAMALVRKYGKPDIFLTMTCNPNWDEIKNELFPRQSAQDRPDLVTRVFRAKLEVMKKMLLKKEILGKIKAYVYVVEFQKRGLPHAHFLLIMKRKWKLTCPKQYERLICAELPNKRKYPELYKMVTKHMMHGPCGVLNPNCPCTKGRSSCKNHYPGPFAASTSQGKDSYPIYHRRDNGCKEKVRGYELDNWWVVPYNPCLLRAFNYHINVEARSSIKSVKYLFKYVYKGHDRASIAVMESGQTDDKGNIDEIKAYRDVRWVTPLEMMWRIYGFDLSVNYPSVKQLQLHLPDMHMVSFHNRQKIEHFVNKPGADESMLIAYFKANMLHESARNILYRDFSEFFTW
;
A
#
# COMPACT_ATOMS: atom_id res chain seq x y z
N MET A 1 4.45 -29.41 7.96
CA MET A 1 4.42 -30.50 6.97
C MET A 1 4.86 -31.77 7.68
N ARG A 2 4.32 -32.95 7.32
CA ARG A 2 4.76 -34.20 7.92
C ARG A 2 6.11 -34.59 7.30
N PRO A 3 7.19 -34.73 8.09
CA PRO A 3 8.48 -35.18 7.58
C PRO A 3 8.35 -36.52 6.86
N GLY A 4 9.08 -36.69 5.75
CA GLY A 4 9.12 -37.96 5.01
C GLY A 4 7.93 -38.26 4.09
N ILE A 5 6.89 -37.41 4.03
CA ILE A 5 5.75 -37.61 3.13
C ILE A 5 5.88 -36.74 1.88
N PHE A 6 5.90 -37.38 0.71
CA PHE A 6 5.88 -36.68 -0.57
C PHE A 6 4.62 -35.84 -0.72
N ASN A 7 4.78 -34.55 -1.04
CA ASN A 7 3.68 -33.64 -1.31
C ASN A 7 3.70 -33.22 -2.78
N PRO A 8 2.84 -33.79 -3.66
CA PRO A 8 2.89 -33.51 -5.09
C PRO A 8 2.68 -32.03 -5.41
N ILE A 9 1.93 -31.31 -4.56
CA ILE A 9 1.70 -29.87 -4.72
C ILE A 9 3.03 -29.12 -4.56
N PHE A 10 3.75 -29.30 -3.45
CA PHE A 10 4.99 -28.53 -3.23
C PHE A 10 6.14 -28.93 -4.14
N TYR A 11 6.16 -30.15 -4.66
CA TYR A 11 7.16 -30.57 -5.65
C TYR A 11 6.82 -30.13 -7.08
N GLY A 12 5.59 -29.70 -7.35
CA GLY A 12 5.09 -29.34 -8.68
C GLY A 12 5.68 -28.05 -9.29
N LYS A 13 6.45 -27.25 -8.55
CA LYS A 13 7.11 -26.01 -9.01
C LYS A 13 6.16 -25.06 -9.74
N ARG A 14 6.21 -24.98 -11.08
CA ARG A 14 5.29 -24.16 -11.89
C ARG A 14 3.84 -24.61 -11.76
N LEU A 15 3.58 -25.92 -11.66
CA LEU A 15 2.23 -26.45 -11.43
C LEU A 15 1.67 -26.00 -10.08
N PHE A 16 2.53 -25.88 -9.05
CA PHE A 16 2.13 -25.31 -7.77
C PHE A 16 1.73 -23.84 -7.88
N GLN A 17 2.53 -23.05 -8.60
CA GLN A 17 2.22 -21.64 -8.85
C GLN A 17 0.88 -21.49 -9.57
N GLN A 18 0.63 -22.31 -10.60
CA GLN A 18 -0.64 -22.32 -11.32
C GLN A 18 -1.79 -22.73 -10.40
N PHE A 19 -1.64 -23.81 -9.64
CA PHE A 19 -2.64 -24.25 -8.65
C PHE A 19 -3.01 -23.13 -7.66
N ALA A 20 -2.01 -22.41 -7.13
CA ALA A 20 -2.23 -21.30 -6.20
C ALA A 20 -2.98 -20.13 -6.86
N VAL A 21 -2.63 -19.80 -8.11
CA VAL A 21 -3.32 -18.76 -8.89
C VAL A 21 -4.76 -19.17 -9.14
N ASP A 22 -5.00 -20.35 -9.69
CA ASP A 22 -6.34 -20.85 -10.02
C ASP A 22 -7.23 -20.93 -8.79
N THR A 23 -6.66 -21.37 -7.65
CA THR A 23 -7.39 -21.43 -6.38
C THR A 23 -7.80 -20.04 -5.91
N TYR A 24 -6.91 -19.05 -5.98
CA TYR A 24 -7.27 -17.69 -5.60
C TYR A 24 -8.31 -17.08 -6.55
N VAL A 25 -8.17 -17.27 -7.85
CA VAL A 25 -9.13 -16.78 -8.85
C VAL A 25 -10.53 -17.32 -8.55
N LYS A 26 -10.65 -18.59 -8.12
CA LYS A 26 -11.92 -19.16 -7.67
C LYS A 26 -12.45 -18.46 -6.42
N ILE A 27 -11.63 -18.30 -5.38
CA ILE A 27 -12.02 -17.59 -4.14
C ILE A 27 -12.50 -16.16 -4.45
N GLU A 28 -11.75 -15.44 -5.27
CA GLU A 28 -12.08 -14.06 -5.65
C GLU A 28 -13.34 -14.00 -6.51
N SER A 29 -13.49 -14.91 -7.47
CA SER A 29 -14.70 -15.03 -8.29
C SER A 29 -15.92 -15.26 -7.42
N SER A 30 -15.85 -16.19 -6.46
CA SER A 30 -16.94 -16.43 -5.51
C SER A 30 -17.28 -15.19 -4.66
N ARG A 31 -16.29 -14.40 -4.26
CA ARG A 31 -16.54 -13.12 -3.54
C ARG A 31 -17.22 -12.08 -4.45
N LEU A 32 -16.81 -12.00 -5.71
CA LEU A 32 -17.43 -11.11 -6.69
C LEU A 32 -18.85 -11.57 -7.02
N ASP A 33 -19.09 -12.87 -7.16
CA ASP A 33 -20.41 -13.44 -7.41
C ASP A 33 -21.32 -13.20 -6.20
N TYR A 34 -20.80 -13.32 -4.98
CA TYR A 34 -21.53 -12.90 -3.79
C TYR A 34 -21.91 -11.42 -3.86
N ILE A 35 -20.98 -10.52 -4.16
CA ILE A 35 -21.27 -9.08 -4.28
C ILE A 35 -22.32 -8.84 -5.37
N ARG A 36 -22.22 -9.52 -6.52
CA ARG A 36 -23.18 -9.41 -7.63
C ARG A 36 -24.57 -9.90 -7.24
N ASN A 37 -24.66 -11.04 -6.58
CA ASN A 37 -25.95 -11.64 -6.19
C ASN A 37 -26.57 -10.99 -4.95
N ASN A 38 -25.81 -10.15 -4.24
CA ASN A 38 -26.26 -9.40 -3.07
C ASN A 38 -26.22 -7.89 -3.32
N GLN A 39 -26.30 -7.45 -4.59
CA GLN A 39 -26.41 -6.02 -4.90
C GLN A 39 -27.60 -5.40 -4.18
N ASP A 40 -28.71 -6.13 -4.05
CA ASP A 40 -29.91 -5.69 -3.32
C ASP A 40 -29.63 -5.27 -1.87
N SER A 41 -28.63 -5.84 -1.20
CA SER A 41 -28.21 -5.45 0.16
C SER A 41 -27.11 -4.40 0.18
N LEU A 42 -26.54 -4.08 -0.98
CA LEU A 42 -25.50 -3.08 -1.20
C LEU A 42 -26.03 -1.85 -1.94
N TRP A 43 -27.32 -1.85 -2.29
CA TRP A 43 -28.02 -0.71 -2.82
C TRP A 43 -27.90 0.42 -1.83
N ALA A 44 -27.42 1.55 -2.33
CA ALA A 44 -27.37 2.78 -1.59
C ALA A 44 -27.73 3.88 -2.57
N ASP A 45 -28.75 4.65 -2.23
CA ASP A 45 -29.15 5.83 -2.99
C ASP A 45 -29.21 7.03 -2.04
N LEU A 46 -29.34 8.22 -2.61
CA LEU A 46 -29.59 9.44 -1.85
C LEU A 46 -30.98 9.37 -1.24
N TYR A 47 -31.10 9.69 0.04
CA TYR A 47 -32.38 9.72 0.76
C TYR A 47 -33.42 10.59 0.03
N GLN A 48 -33.03 11.77 -0.47
CA GLN A 48 -33.88 12.64 -1.28
C GLN A 48 -34.36 11.95 -2.58
N GLY A 49 -33.50 11.18 -3.25
CA GLY A 49 -33.88 10.45 -4.47
C GLY A 49 -34.97 9.40 -4.23
N LEU A 50 -34.95 8.77 -3.04
CA LEU A 50 -36.00 7.86 -2.60
C LEU A 50 -37.30 8.60 -2.24
N VAL A 51 -37.19 9.74 -1.56
CA VAL A 51 -38.34 10.60 -1.22
C VAL A 51 -39.00 11.15 -2.49
N ASP A 52 -38.22 11.57 -3.47
CA ASP A 52 -38.72 12.09 -4.75
C ASP A 52 -39.38 10.98 -5.58
N SER A 53 -38.81 9.77 -5.60
CA SER A 53 -39.41 8.60 -6.25
C SER A 53 -40.76 8.24 -5.62
N LEU A 54 -40.83 8.30 -4.29
CA LEU A 54 -42.08 8.09 -3.56
C LEU A 54 -43.14 9.16 -3.91
N HIS A 55 -42.75 10.43 -3.97
CA HIS A 55 -43.65 11.52 -4.36
C HIS A 55 -44.08 11.46 -5.84
N ALA A 56 -43.23 10.91 -6.72
CA ALA A 56 -43.55 10.68 -8.12
C ALA A 56 -44.45 9.46 -8.35
N GLY A 57 -44.83 8.72 -7.29
CA GLY A 57 -45.67 7.53 -7.37
C GLY A 57 -44.92 6.27 -7.82
N GLU A 58 -43.59 6.33 -7.92
CA GLU A 58 -42.75 5.16 -8.20
C GLU A 58 -42.53 4.39 -6.91
N LEU A 59 -43.31 3.33 -6.73
CA LEU A 59 -43.29 2.48 -5.54
C LEU A 59 -42.22 1.37 -5.64
N ARG A 60 -41.63 1.17 -6.82
CA ARG A 60 -40.69 0.07 -7.07
C ARG A 60 -39.26 0.58 -7.15
N ALA A 61 -38.44 0.05 -6.27
CA ALA A 61 -37.02 0.37 -6.16
C ALA A 61 -36.19 -0.09 -7.38
N ASP A 62 -36.72 -0.94 -8.27
CA ASP A 62 -36.05 -1.45 -9.47
C ASP A 62 -36.05 -0.47 -10.66
N ALA A 63 -36.83 0.61 -10.59
CA ALA A 63 -36.93 1.64 -11.63
C ALA A 63 -35.85 2.76 -11.51
N VAL A 64 -35.12 2.80 -10.40
CA VAL A 64 -34.06 3.81 -10.13
C VAL A 64 -32.70 3.27 -10.60
N GLY A 65 -31.95 4.08 -11.35
CA GLY A 65 -30.82 3.70 -12.21
C GLY A 65 -29.89 2.57 -11.70
N ILE A 66 -29.65 1.57 -12.56
CA ILE A 66 -29.00 0.31 -12.18
C ILE A 66 -27.47 0.44 -12.26
N ARG A 67 -26.81 0.50 -11.10
CA ARG A 67 -25.35 0.43 -11.00
C ARG A 67 -24.94 -0.80 -10.20
N THR A 68 -24.22 -1.74 -10.82
CA THR A 68 -23.55 -2.81 -10.05
C THR A 68 -22.31 -2.22 -9.40
N VAL A 69 -22.34 -2.07 -8.08
CA VAL A 69 -21.28 -1.41 -7.30
C VAL A 69 -20.36 -2.44 -6.67
N LEU A 70 -19.04 -2.22 -6.83
CA LEU A 70 -18.03 -2.98 -6.12
C LEU A 70 -17.73 -2.29 -4.78
N SER A 71 -18.14 -2.93 -3.68
CA SER A 71 -18.04 -2.38 -2.31
C SER A 71 -16.60 -2.01 -1.89
N THR A 72 -16.47 -1.05 -0.97
CA THR A 72 -15.20 -0.70 -0.30
C THR A 72 -14.62 -1.86 0.51
N SER A 73 -15.44 -2.84 0.91
CA SER A 73 -14.97 -4.06 1.61
C SER A 73 -14.21 -5.04 0.70
N PHE A 74 -14.26 -4.83 -0.62
CA PHE A 74 -13.53 -5.65 -1.57
C PHE A 74 -12.07 -5.20 -1.65
N ILE A 75 -11.20 -5.87 -0.89
CA ILE A 75 -9.78 -5.53 -0.72
C ILE A 75 -9.05 -5.54 -2.08
N GLY A 76 -8.45 -4.43 -2.45
CA GLY A 76 -7.79 -4.24 -3.74
C GLY A 76 -8.76 -3.91 -4.89
N GLY A 77 -10.01 -3.54 -4.58
CA GLY A 77 -10.93 -2.88 -5.50
C GLY A 77 -10.65 -1.37 -5.60
N PRO A 78 -11.18 -0.67 -6.62
CA PRO A 78 -10.93 0.76 -6.82
C PRO A 78 -11.38 1.63 -5.64
N ARG A 79 -12.50 1.28 -4.99
CA ARG A 79 -13.03 2.01 -3.83
C ARG A 79 -12.20 1.78 -2.57
N ASP A 80 -11.82 0.53 -2.29
CA ASP A 80 -10.87 0.19 -1.21
C ASP A 80 -9.56 0.97 -1.34
N MET A 81 -8.92 0.92 -2.52
CA MET A 81 -7.71 1.68 -2.82
C MET A 81 -7.86 3.19 -2.58
N ARG A 82 -9.00 3.75 -2.97
CA ARG A 82 -9.31 5.17 -2.77
C ARG A 82 -9.49 5.50 -1.29
N CYS A 83 -10.16 4.64 -0.53
CA CYS A 83 -10.30 4.81 0.92
C CYS A 83 -8.93 4.85 1.60
N TRP A 84 -8.02 3.92 1.30
CA TRP A 84 -6.67 3.92 1.86
C TRP A 84 -5.89 5.20 1.56
N TYR A 85 -6.03 5.75 0.35
CA TYR A 85 -5.41 7.04 0.00
C TYR A 85 -5.96 8.18 0.84
N MET A 86 -7.28 8.27 0.94
CA MET A 86 -7.94 9.32 1.72
C MET A 86 -7.54 9.23 3.20
N ASP A 87 -7.45 8.01 3.74
CA ASP A 87 -7.05 7.78 5.13
C ASP A 87 -5.63 8.26 5.40
N ALA A 88 -4.68 7.95 4.52
CA ALA A 88 -3.32 8.45 4.68
C ALA A 88 -3.22 9.97 4.51
N MET A 89 -4.00 10.55 3.61
CA MET A 89 -4.09 12.00 3.46
C MET A 89 -4.67 12.65 4.73
N ALA A 90 -5.65 12.03 5.38
CA ALA A 90 -6.19 12.48 6.65
C ALA A 90 -5.13 12.45 7.77
N LEU A 91 -4.34 11.38 7.85
CA LEU A 91 -3.21 11.30 8.79
C LEU A 91 -2.18 12.39 8.55
N VAL A 92 -1.85 12.67 7.29
CA VAL A 92 -0.88 13.70 6.92
C VAL A 92 -1.42 15.11 7.19
N ARG A 93 -2.72 15.33 6.97
CA ARG A 93 -3.39 16.58 7.34
C ARG A 93 -3.34 16.83 8.84
N LYS A 94 -3.56 15.79 9.65
CA LYS A 94 -3.64 15.89 11.12
C LYS A 94 -2.26 15.95 11.78
N TYR A 95 -1.34 15.06 11.40
CA TYR A 95 -0.04 14.88 12.06
C TYR A 95 1.13 15.53 11.31
N GLY A 96 0.85 16.11 10.15
CA GLY A 96 1.84 16.71 9.27
C GLY A 96 2.45 15.71 8.29
N LYS A 97 3.36 16.22 7.45
CA LYS A 97 4.04 15.42 6.42
C LYS A 97 4.86 14.26 7.02
N PRO A 98 4.97 13.12 6.31
CA PRO A 98 5.87 12.03 6.69
C PRO A 98 7.31 12.54 6.76
N ASP A 99 8.05 12.06 7.76
CA ASP A 99 9.46 12.41 7.99
C ASP A 99 10.41 11.34 7.42
N ILE A 100 9.99 10.07 7.42
CA ILE A 100 10.77 8.95 6.89
C ILE A 100 9.92 8.12 5.94
N PHE A 101 10.52 7.78 4.78
CA PHE A 101 10.02 6.78 3.86
C PHE A 101 10.95 5.57 3.89
N LEU A 102 10.42 4.42 4.28
CA LEU A 102 11.19 3.17 4.35
C LEU A 102 10.62 2.18 3.34
N THR A 103 11.50 1.57 2.56
CA THR A 103 11.16 0.47 1.66
C THR A 103 11.91 -0.78 2.07
N MET A 104 11.16 -1.87 2.24
CA MET A 104 11.65 -3.20 2.51
C MET A 104 11.40 -4.09 1.29
N THR A 105 12.45 -4.69 0.74
CA THR A 105 12.34 -5.66 -0.36
C THR A 105 12.63 -7.06 0.16
N CYS A 106 11.75 -8.02 -0.12
CA CYS A 106 11.97 -9.42 0.22
C CYS A 106 13.30 -9.95 -0.39
N ASN A 107 14.04 -10.75 0.38
CA ASN A 107 15.24 -11.44 -0.11
C ASN A 107 14.95 -12.95 -0.24
N PRO A 108 15.03 -13.53 -1.45
CA PRO A 108 14.71 -14.93 -1.65
C PRO A 108 15.83 -15.85 -1.13
N ASN A 109 16.97 -15.27 -0.76
CA ASN A 109 18.14 -15.98 -0.27
C ASN A 109 18.24 -16.03 1.26
N TRP A 110 17.18 -15.68 1.98
CA TRP A 110 17.13 -15.88 3.42
C TRP A 110 17.26 -17.37 3.76
N ASP A 111 17.97 -17.67 4.85
CA ASP A 111 18.23 -19.05 5.27
C ASP A 111 16.91 -19.76 5.62
N GLU A 112 15.93 -19.04 6.17
CA GLU A 112 14.59 -19.55 6.44
C GLU A 112 13.85 -20.00 5.17
N ILE A 113 14.21 -19.46 4.00
CA ILE A 113 13.68 -19.93 2.72
C ILE A 113 14.54 -21.10 2.24
N LYS A 114 15.87 -20.91 2.14
CA LYS A 114 16.78 -21.89 1.55
C LYS A 114 16.75 -23.25 2.25
N ASN A 115 16.69 -23.25 3.58
CA ASN A 115 16.71 -24.48 4.38
C ASN A 115 15.43 -25.31 4.20
N GLU A 116 14.34 -24.69 3.73
CA GLU A 116 13.03 -25.31 3.54
C GLU A 116 12.72 -25.63 2.05
N LEU A 117 13.70 -25.39 1.15
CA LEU A 117 13.60 -25.77 -0.25
C LEU A 117 13.96 -27.25 -0.43
N PHE A 118 13.15 -27.97 -1.20
CA PHE A 118 13.51 -29.34 -1.60
C PHE A 118 14.62 -29.34 -2.66
N PRO A 119 15.32 -30.47 -2.86
CA PRO A 119 16.35 -30.58 -3.90
C PRO A 119 15.85 -30.07 -5.27
N ARG A 120 16.69 -29.27 -5.94
CA ARG A 120 16.42 -28.64 -7.24
C ARG A 120 15.25 -27.64 -7.24
N GLN A 121 14.79 -27.16 -6.09
CA GLN A 121 13.87 -26.02 -6.00
C GLN A 121 14.62 -24.70 -5.87
N SER A 122 13.97 -23.65 -6.35
CA SER A 122 14.31 -22.25 -6.10
C SER A 122 13.23 -21.60 -5.23
N ALA A 123 13.52 -20.43 -4.66
CA ALA A 123 12.53 -19.66 -3.92
C ALA A 123 11.26 -19.34 -4.75
N GLN A 124 11.40 -19.17 -6.07
CA GLN A 124 10.26 -18.91 -6.95
C GLN A 124 9.31 -20.11 -7.02
N ASP A 125 9.82 -21.33 -6.85
CA ASP A 125 9.02 -22.56 -6.87
C ASP A 125 8.17 -22.74 -5.60
N ARG A 126 8.45 -21.97 -4.54
CA ARG A 126 7.79 -22.04 -3.23
C ARG A 126 7.22 -20.69 -2.81
N PRO A 127 6.23 -20.13 -3.54
CA PRO A 127 5.62 -18.86 -3.19
C PRO A 127 4.95 -18.88 -1.81
N ASP A 128 4.47 -20.04 -1.36
CA ASP A 128 3.93 -20.23 -0.01
C ASP A 128 4.92 -19.86 1.08
N LEU A 129 6.16 -20.33 0.92
CA LEU A 129 7.26 -20.16 1.84
C LEU A 129 7.77 -18.73 1.82
N VAL A 130 8.04 -18.19 0.62
CA VAL A 130 8.52 -16.81 0.44
C VAL A 130 7.54 -15.81 1.05
N THR A 131 6.24 -15.97 0.79
CA THR A 131 5.19 -15.10 1.34
C THR A 131 5.13 -15.17 2.86
N ARG A 132 5.21 -16.37 3.46
CA ARG A 132 5.20 -16.53 4.93
C ARG A 132 6.43 -15.95 5.60
N VAL A 133 7.62 -16.21 5.05
CA VAL A 133 8.88 -15.67 5.59
C VAL A 133 8.88 -14.15 5.46
N PHE A 134 8.46 -13.59 4.32
CA PHE A 134 8.32 -12.15 4.16
C PHE A 134 7.36 -11.54 5.17
N ARG A 135 6.19 -12.16 5.39
CA ARG A 135 5.22 -11.74 6.41
C ARG A 135 5.83 -11.74 7.81
N ALA A 136 6.57 -12.78 8.18
CA ALA A 136 7.25 -12.86 9.47
C ALA A 136 8.29 -11.74 9.64
N LYS A 137 9.11 -11.50 8.61
CA LYS A 137 10.11 -10.41 8.61
C LYS A 137 9.45 -9.04 8.68
N LEU A 138 8.29 -8.84 8.03
CA LEU A 138 7.50 -7.61 8.11
C LEU A 138 6.99 -7.35 9.54
N GLU A 139 6.54 -8.38 10.25
CA GLU A 139 6.13 -8.25 11.65
C GLU A 139 7.30 -7.93 12.59
N VAL A 140 8.48 -8.50 12.33
CA VAL A 140 9.70 -8.12 13.05
C VAL A 140 10.10 -6.67 12.75
N MET A 141 9.98 -6.21 11.49
CA MET A 141 10.19 -4.81 11.12
C MET A 141 9.26 -3.88 11.88
N LYS A 142 7.96 -4.20 11.95
CA LYS A 142 6.99 -3.42 12.74
C LYS A 142 7.40 -3.36 14.22
N LYS A 143 7.82 -4.46 14.83
CA LYS A 143 8.30 -4.46 16.23
C LYS A 143 9.55 -3.58 16.40
N MET A 144 10.48 -3.62 15.46
CA MET A 144 11.69 -2.81 15.48
C MET A 144 11.41 -1.30 15.35
N LEU A 145 10.47 -0.92 14.49
CA LEU A 145 10.07 0.47 14.29
C LEU A 145 9.21 1.00 15.45
N LEU A 146 8.21 0.22 15.88
CA LEU A 146 7.17 0.70 16.79
C LEU A 146 7.47 0.46 18.27
N LYS A 147 8.13 -0.67 18.61
CA LYS A 147 8.43 -1.03 20.01
C LYS A 147 9.87 -0.71 20.40
N LYS A 148 10.82 -1.02 19.52
CA LYS A 148 12.24 -0.73 19.75
C LYS A 148 12.65 0.69 19.33
N GLU A 149 11.74 1.40 18.64
CA GLU A 149 11.91 2.82 18.28
C GLU A 149 13.25 3.11 17.57
N ILE A 150 13.71 2.20 16.71
CA ILE A 150 15.08 2.27 16.12
C ILE A 150 15.30 3.54 15.29
N LEU A 151 14.23 4.07 14.68
CA LEU A 151 14.27 5.34 13.95
C LEU A 151 13.75 6.53 14.78
N GLY A 152 13.38 6.28 16.04
CA GLY A 152 12.71 7.22 16.94
C GLY A 152 11.23 6.94 17.15
N LYS A 153 10.57 7.81 17.93
CA LYS A 153 9.15 7.64 18.28
C LYS A 153 8.23 8.09 17.15
N ILE A 154 7.42 7.15 16.68
CA ILE A 154 6.41 7.37 15.64
C ILE A 154 5.11 7.89 16.28
N LYS A 155 4.51 8.92 15.66
CA LYS A 155 3.19 9.47 16.04
C LYS A 155 2.08 8.84 15.20
N ALA A 156 2.32 8.66 13.90
CA ALA A 156 1.40 8.03 12.96
C ALA A 156 2.21 7.32 11.86
N TYR A 157 1.65 6.28 11.27
CA TYR A 157 2.27 5.61 10.12
C TYR A 157 1.23 5.03 9.18
N VAL A 158 1.66 4.81 7.94
CA VAL A 158 0.95 4.00 6.95
C VAL A 158 1.96 3.04 6.36
N TYR A 159 1.60 1.78 6.19
CA TYR A 159 2.37 0.88 5.34
C TYR A 159 1.49 0.18 4.32
N VAL A 160 2.10 -0.16 3.19
CA VAL A 160 1.48 -0.88 2.07
C VAL A 160 2.45 -1.98 1.61
N VAL A 161 1.91 -3.16 1.34
CA VAL A 161 2.61 -4.28 0.71
C VAL A 161 2.28 -4.30 -0.79
N GLU A 162 3.32 -4.26 -1.61
CA GLU A 162 3.23 -4.26 -3.07
C GLU A 162 3.84 -5.55 -3.64
N PHE A 163 3.18 -6.09 -4.68
CA PHE A 163 3.69 -7.19 -5.49
C PHE A 163 3.97 -6.70 -6.90
N GLN A 164 5.21 -6.85 -7.36
CA GLN A 164 5.61 -6.47 -8.71
C GLN A 164 5.55 -7.69 -9.63
N LYS A 165 5.15 -7.53 -10.91
CA LYS A 165 4.97 -8.61 -11.91
C LYS A 165 5.98 -9.76 -11.88
N ARG A 166 7.26 -9.44 -11.67
CA ARG A 166 8.38 -10.40 -11.60
C ARG A 166 9.25 -10.16 -10.36
N GLY A 167 8.80 -9.29 -9.47
CA GLY A 167 9.54 -8.87 -8.30
C GLY A 167 9.05 -9.61 -7.07
N LEU A 168 9.92 -9.65 -6.06
CA LEU A 168 9.54 -10.16 -4.75
C LEU A 168 8.64 -9.15 -4.04
N PRO A 169 7.93 -9.54 -2.97
CA PRO A 169 7.09 -8.63 -2.22
C PRO A 169 7.91 -7.46 -1.67
N HIS A 170 7.31 -6.27 -1.70
CA HIS A 170 7.85 -5.06 -1.10
C HIS A 170 6.90 -4.55 -0.03
N ALA A 171 7.44 -3.90 0.98
CA ALA A 171 6.66 -3.12 1.93
C ALA A 171 7.19 -1.70 1.96
N HIS A 172 6.29 -0.73 1.82
CA HIS A 172 6.59 0.68 1.89
C HIS A 172 5.95 1.26 3.14
N PHE A 173 6.72 2.01 3.92
CA PHE A 173 6.28 2.66 5.15
C PHE A 173 6.43 4.17 5.01
N LEU A 174 5.39 4.91 5.37
CA LEU A 174 5.44 6.33 5.67
C LEU A 174 5.35 6.51 7.18
N LEU A 175 6.37 7.12 7.78
CA LEU A 175 6.46 7.34 9.21
C LEU A 175 6.37 8.84 9.50
N ILE A 176 5.40 9.23 10.33
CA ILE A 176 5.25 10.58 10.87
C ILE A 176 5.73 10.53 12.31
N MET A 177 6.80 11.26 12.61
CA MET A 177 7.52 11.19 13.88
C MET A 177 6.93 12.14 14.92
N LYS A 178 7.03 11.80 16.20
CA LYS A 178 6.69 12.71 17.31
C LYS A 178 7.60 13.95 17.26
N ARG A 179 7.11 15.10 17.73
CA ARG A 179 7.81 16.41 17.65
C ARG A 179 9.30 16.36 18.06
N LYS A 180 9.63 15.71 19.18
CA LYS A 180 11.01 15.58 19.70
C LYS A 180 11.92 14.68 18.86
N TRP A 181 11.36 13.89 17.94
CA TRP A 181 12.04 12.91 17.11
C TRP A 181 11.99 13.24 15.62
N LYS A 182 11.47 14.42 15.26
CA LYS A 182 11.56 14.92 13.88
C LYS A 182 13.03 15.23 13.56
N LEU A 183 13.44 14.88 12.35
CA LEU A 183 14.80 15.12 11.85
C LEU A 183 14.84 16.54 11.28
N THR A 184 15.56 17.44 11.95
CA THR A 184 15.59 18.87 11.63
C THR A 184 16.98 19.38 11.25
N CYS A 185 18.03 18.57 11.41
CA CYS A 185 19.38 18.97 11.03
C CYS A 185 20.19 17.82 10.39
N PRO A 186 21.22 18.13 9.58
CA PRO A 186 22.05 17.14 8.87
C PRO A 186 22.59 16.03 9.77
N LYS A 187 23.13 16.39 10.94
CA LYS A 187 23.70 15.44 11.90
C LYS A 187 22.69 14.39 12.39
N GLN A 188 21.41 14.74 12.50
CA GLN A 188 20.38 13.78 12.90
C GLN A 188 20.08 12.78 11.79
N TYR A 189 20.06 13.23 10.53
CA TYR A 189 19.91 12.35 9.38
C TYR A 189 21.06 11.37 9.28
N GLU A 190 22.30 11.85 9.39
CA GLU A 190 23.52 11.05 9.28
C GLU A 190 23.66 9.98 10.38
N ARG A 191 23.00 10.19 11.53
CA ARG A 191 22.93 9.17 12.60
C ARG A 191 22.01 7.99 12.26
N LEU A 192 21.01 8.20 11.40
CA LEU A 192 20.00 7.20 11.07
C LEU A 192 20.17 6.63 9.66
N ILE A 193 20.68 7.42 8.72
CA ILE A 193 20.75 7.11 7.31
C ILE A 193 22.19 7.26 6.85
N CYS A 194 22.73 6.18 6.30
CA CYS A 194 24.04 6.11 5.69
C CYS A 194 23.86 5.92 4.17
N ALA A 195 24.71 6.55 3.38
CA ALA A 195 24.73 6.42 1.92
C ALA A 195 26.15 6.18 1.40
N GLU A 196 27.00 5.52 2.20
CA GLU A 196 28.38 5.20 1.86
C GLU A 196 28.72 3.75 2.21
N LEU A 197 29.79 3.26 1.59
CA LEU A 197 30.42 2.00 1.92
C LEU A 197 31.01 2.08 3.35
N PRO A 198 30.68 1.13 4.25
CA PRO A 198 31.29 1.06 5.57
C PRO A 198 32.81 0.89 5.50
N ASN A 199 33.50 1.11 6.61
CA ASN A 199 34.91 0.73 6.69
C ASN A 199 35.05 -0.81 6.63
N LYS A 200 35.68 -1.32 5.58
CA LYS A 200 35.84 -2.77 5.30
C LYS A 200 36.57 -3.53 6.40
N ARG A 201 37.54 -2.90 7.07
CA ARG A 201 38.31 -3.52 8.16
C ARG A 201 37.53 -3.53 9.48
N LYS A 202 36.87 -2.42 9.82
CA LYS A 202 36.14 -2.27 11.09
C LYS A 202 34.79 -2.97 11.09
N TYR A 203 34.09 -2.99 9.96
CA TYR A 203 32.74 -3.53 9.83
C TYR A 203 32.61 -4.46 8.61
N PRO A 204 33.37 -5.58 8.55
CA PRO A 204 33.43 -6.44 7.37
C PRO A 204 32.07 -7.04 6.97
N GLU A 205 31.26 -7.43 7.96
CA GLU A 205 29.93 -7.99 7.72
C GLU A 205 28.95 -6.95 7.15
N LEU A 206 28.91 -5.75 7.73
CA LEU A 206 28.06 -4.68 7.22
C LEU A 206 28.53 -4.27 5.82
N TYR A 207 29.85 -4.20 5.59
CA TYR A 207 30.41 -3.94 4.27
C TYR A 207 29.91 -4.93 3.23
N LYS A 208 30.00 -6.25 3.50
CA LYS A 208 29.44 -7.30 2.64
C LYS A 208 27.94 -7.11 2.37
N MET A 209 27.17 -6.72 3.38
CA MET A 209 25.73 -6.50 3.21
C MET A 209 25.43 -5.26 2.36
N VAL A 210 26.17 -4.17 2.54
CA VAL A 210 26.02 -2.94 1.75
C VAL A 210 26.40 -3.20 0.30
N THR A 211 27.54 -3.85 0.05
CA THR A 211 27.98 -4.16 -1.33
C THR A 211 27.00 -5.09 -2.04
N LYS A 212 26.43 -6.05 -1.32
CA LYS A 212 25.45 -7.01 -1.86
C LYS A 212 24.08 -6.40 -2.13
N HIS A 213 23.57 -5.61 -1.18
CA HIS A 213 22.15 -5.22 -1.18
C HIS A 213 21.93 -3.74 -1.44
N MET A 214 22.87 -2.86 -1.09
CA MET A 214 22.68 -1.41 -1.12
C MET A 214 23.35 -0.75 -2.33
N MET A 215 24.05 -1.48 -3.19
CA MET A 215 24.65 -0.89 -4.38
C MET A 215 23.60 -0.76 -5.48
N HIS A 216 23.33 0.48 -5.90
CA HIS A 216 22.64 0.72 -7.15
C HIS A 216 23.48 0.13 -8.29
N GLY A 217 22.85 -0.67 -9.15
CA GLY A 217 23.55 -1.26 -10.28
C GLY A 217 24.03 -0.20 -11.27
N PRO A 218 25.05 -0.51 -12.09
CA PRO A 218 25.48 0.39 -13.17
C PRO A 218 24.28 0.75 -14.05
N CYS A 219 24.15 2.05 -14.32
CA CYS A 219 23.13 2.64 -15.15
C CYS A 219 23.67 3.92 -15.80
N GLY A 220 22.83 4.64 -16.54
CA GLY A 220 23.26 5.85 -17.25
C GLY A 220 24.26 5.46 -18.34
N VAL A 221 25.38 6.18 -18.36
CA VAL A 221 26.49 5.94 -19.29
C VAL A 221 27.06 4.52 -19.13
N LEU A 222 27.16 3.99 -17.91
CA LEU A 222 27.74 2.67 -17.66
C LEU A 222 26.86 1.53 -18.19
N ASN A 223 25.54 1.73 -18.23
CA ASN A 223 24.59 0.75 -18.75
C ASN A 223 23.27 1.44 -19.18
N PRO A 224 23.18 1.87 -20.46
CA PRO A 224 22.00 2.53 -21.00
C PRO A 224 20.75 1.65 -21.02
N ASN A 225 20.94 0.33 -21.06
CA ASN A 225 19.86 -0.66 -21.14
C ASN A 225 19.21 -0.98 -19.79
N CYS A 226 19.79 -0.50 -18.69
CA CYS A 226 19.23 -0.69 -17.35
C CYS A 226 17.80 -0.12 -17.26
N PRO A 227 16.84 -0.78 -16.59
CA PRO A 227 15.44 -0.31 -16.53
C PRO A 227 15.26 1.13 -16.02
N CYS A 228 16.19 1.64 -15.21
CA CYS A 228 16.14 3.02 -14.71
C CYS A 228 16.64 4.06 -15.74
N THR A 229 17.38 3.67 -16.77
CA THR A 229 17.94 4.55 -17.81
C THR A 229 17.32 4.32 -19.18
N LYS A 230 16.82 3.12 -19.47
CA LYS A 230 16.25 2.77 -20.76
C LYS A 230 15.21 3.80 -21.21
N GLY A 231 15.45 4.43 -22.37
CA GLY A 231 14.60 5.47 -22.95
C GLY A 231 14.71 6.84 -22.26
N ARG A 232 15.80 7.13 -21.54
CA ARG A 232 16.05 8.38 -20.81
C ARG A 232 17.50 8.83 -21.00
N SER A 233 17.73 10.13 -20.96
CA SER A 233 19.08 10.71 -20.96
C SER A 233 19.85 10.48 -19.65
N SER A 234 19.14 10.22 -18.55
CA SER A 234 19.74 10.00 -17.23
C SER A 234 18.94 8.97 -16.41
N CYS A 235 19.55 8.48 -15.32
CA CYS A 235 18.89 7.54 -14.41
C CYS A 235 17.66 8.17 -13.77
N LYS A 236 16.51 7.47 -13.88
CA LYS A 236 15.26 7.80 -13.20
C LYS A 236 15.40 8.05 -11.69
N ASN A 237 16.34 7.34 -11.06
CA ASN A 237 16.56 7.39 -9.62
C ASN A 237 17.73 8.34 -9.27
N HIS A 238 18.19 9.15 -10.22
CA HIS A 238 19.24 10.16 -10.04
C HIS A 238 20.60 9.58 -9.59
N TYR A 239 20.94 8.39 -10.08
CA TYR A 239 22.28 7.82 -9.93
C TYR A 239 23.16 8.13 -11.16
N PRO A 240 24.47 8.32 -10.95
CA PRO A 240 25.18 8.23 -9.67
C PRO A 240 24.93 9.48 -8.78
N GLY A 241 24.82 9.29 -7.47
CA GLY A 241 24.51 10.36 -6.51
C GLY A 241 25.75 11.17 -6.13
N PRO A 242 25.70 12.52 -6.11
CA PRO A 242 26.90 13.34 -5.95
C PRO A 242 27.53 13.20 -4.56
N PHE A 243 28.85 13.35 -4.48
CA PHE A 243 29.53 13.52 -3.19
C PHE A 243 29.02 14.74 -2.44
N ALA A 244 28.97 14.64 -1.11
CA ALA A 244 28.57 15.72 -0.24
C ALA A 244 29.22 15.58 1.13
N ALA A 245 29.78 16.68 1.64
CA ALA A 245 30.44 16.75 2.95
C ALA A 245 29.46 16.77 4.13
N SER A 246 28.17 17.05 3.89
CA SER A 246 27.09 16.86 4.86
C SER A 246 25.76 16.66 4.14
N THR A 247 24.77 16.12 4.86
CA THR A 247 23.43 15.94 4.31
C THR A 247 22.73 17.28 4.13
N SER A 248 22.25 17.58 2.92
CA SER A 248 21.48 18.79 2.64
C SER A 248 20.07 18.46 2.16
N GLN A 249 19.11 19.30 2.51
CA GLN A 249 17.71 19.14 2.13
C GLN A 249 17.28 20.34 1.29
N GLY A 250 16.86 20.08 0.05
CA GLY A 250 16.19 21.10 -0.77
C GLY A 250 14.70 21.17 -0.46
N LYS A 251 14.08 22.29 -0.86
CA LYS A 251 12.63 22.49 -0.76
C LYS A 251 11.95 21.55 -1.77
N ASP A 252 11.24 20.53 -1.28
CA ASP A 252 10.51 19.53 -2.10
C ASP A 252 11.36 18.65 -3.04
N SER A 253 12.66 18.50 -2.76
CA SER A 253 13.57 17.58 -3.46
C SER A 253 14.01 16.41 -2.57
N TYR A 254 14.60 15.37 -3.18
CA TYR A 254 15.28 14.33 -2.43
C TYR A 254 16.49 14.93 -1.70
N PRO A 255 16.76 14.53 -0.44
CA PRO A 255 17.98 14.95 0.25
C PRO A 255 19.22 14.50 -0.50
N ILE A 256 20.23 15.36 -0.54
CA ILE A 256 21.58 14.96 -0.92
C ILE A 256 22.22 14.47 0.37
N TYR A 257 22.38 13.15 0.49
CA TYR A 257 22.99 12.54 1.67
C TYR A 257 24.48 12.77 1.70
N HIS A 258 25.04 12.84 2.90
CA HIS A 258 26.47 12.78 3.13
C HIS A 258 27.08 11.55 2.44
N ARG A 259 28.03 11.81 1.52
CA ARG A 259 28.76 10.82 0.72
C ARG A 259 30.19 11.31 0.57
N ARG A 260 31.13 10.67 1.26
CA ARG A 260 32.55 11.07 1.22
C ARG A 260 33.24 10.53 -0.02
N ASP A 261 34.10 11.36 -0.60
CA ASP A 261 35.12 10.89 -1.52
C ASP A 261 36.32 10.40 -0.72
N ASN A 262 36.31 9.11 -0.40
CA ASN A 262 37.35 8.45 0.38
C ASN A 262 38.12 7.41 -0.46
N GLY A 263 37.98 7.47 -1.78
CA GLY A 263 38.58 6.52 -2.72
C GLY A 263 38.09 5.07 -2.61
N CYS A 264 37.10 4.77 -1.76
CA CYS A 264 36.59 3.41 -1.60
C CYS A 264 35.77 2.99 -2.83
N LYS A 265 36.17 1.87 -3.44
CA LYS A 265 35.52 1.27 -4.60
C LYS A 265 35.30 -0.23 -4.38
N GLU A 266 34.25 -0.76 -4.99
CA GLU A 266 33.98 -2.20 -4.99
C GLU A 266 33.45 -2.64 -6.36
N LYS A 267 33.79 -3.86 -6.78
CA LYS A 267 33.35 -4.39 -8.06
C LYS A 267 31.93 -4.94 -7.96
N VAL A 268 30.99 -4.28 -8.63
CA VAL A 268 29.57 -4.65 -8.65
C VAL A 268 29.13 -4.87 -10.09
N ARG A 269 28.66 -6.08 -10.40
CA ARG A 269 28.21 -6.49 -11.75
C ARG A 269 29.21 -6.18 -12.86
N GLY A 270 30.51 -6.32 -12.57
CA GLY A 270 31.61 -6.09 -13.51
C GLY A 270 32.20 -4.67 -13.50
N TYR A 271 31.56 -3.71 -12.83
CA TYR A 271 32.00 -2.31 -12.80
C TYR A 271 32.54 -1.93 -11.42
N GLU A 272 33.55 -1.07 -11.37
CA GLU A 272 34.00 -0.46 -10.11
C GLU A 272 33.06 0.68 -9.73
N LEU A 273 32.36 0.51 -8.61
CA LEU A 273 31.41 1.49 -8.08
C LEU A 273 31.89 1.99 -6.72
N ASP A 274 31.74 3.28 -6.49
CA ASP A 274 32.09 3.97 -5.25
C ASP A 274 30.83 4.40 -4.46
N ASN A 275 31.02 5.32 -3.49
CA ASN A 275 29.94 5.85 -2.68
C ASN A 275 28.85 6.59 -3.47
N TRP A 276 29.04 6.96 -4.75
CA TRP A 276 27.96 7.57 -5.53
C TRP A 276 26.82 6.59 -5.78
N TRP A 277 27.10 5.30 -5.74
CA TRP A 277 26.17 4.24 -6.12
C TRP A 277 25.44 3.63 -4.92
N VAL A 278 25.78 4.01 -3.69
CA VAL A 278 25.16 3.43 -2.49
C VAL A 278 23.75 3.98 -2.29
N VAL A 279 22.76 3.10 -2.18
CA VAL A 279 21.37 3.43 -1.83
C VAL A 279 21.28 3.77 -0.34
N PRO A 280 20.58 4.85 0.05
CA PRO A 280 20.45 5.24 1.46
C PRO A 280 19.85 4.13 2.34
N TYR A 281 20.51 3.82 3.46
CA TYR A 281 20.13 2.70 4.33
C TYR A 281 20.32 3.03 5.79
N ASN A 282 19.62 2.30 6.66
CA ASN A 282 19.91 2.28 8.09
C ASN A 282 20.79 1.06 8.42
N PRO A 283 22.01 1.23 8.95
CA PRO A 283 22.92 0.12 9.24
C PRO A 283 22.35 -0.95 10.18
N CYS A 284 21.56 -0.56 11.17
CA CYS A 284 20.96 -1.48 12.14
C CYS A 284 19.90 -2.36 11.48
N LEU A 285 19.00 -1.74 10.70
CA LEU A 285 17.96 -2.48 9.96
C LEU A 285 18.58 -3.38 8.89
N LEU A 286 19.55 -2.90 8.10
CA LEU A 286 20.23 -3.72 7.10
C LEU A 286 20.87 -4.96 7.74
N ARG A 287 21.59 -4.79 8.85
CA ARG A 287 22.23 -5.89 9.57
C ARG A 287 21.23 -6.88 10.16
N ALA A 288 20.11 -6.39 10.69
CA ALA A 288 19.10 -7.23 11.31
C ALA A 288 18.39 -8.15 10.33
N PHE A 289 18.30 -7.74 9.06
CA PHE A 289 17.48 -8.47 8.10
C PHE A 289 18.17 -8.95 6.84
N ASN A 290 19.38 -8.48 6.53
CA ASN A 290 20.19 -8.95 5.40
C ASN A 290 19.42 -8.93 4.05
N TYR A 291 18.83 -7.79 3.69
CA TYR A 291 18.10 -7.59 2.42
C TYR A 291 18.18 -6.14 1.93
N HIS A 292 17.66 -5.88 0.74
CA HIS A 292 17.57 -4.51 0.20
C HIS A 292 16.58 -3.63 0.98
N ILE A 293 17.09 -2.74 1.84
CA ILE A 293 16.33 -1.73 2.56
C ILE A 293 16.71 -0.33 2.06
N ASN A 294 15.73 0.49 1.71
CA ASN A 294 15.96 1.90 1.41
C ASN A 294 15.31 2.74 2.51
N VAL A 295 16.06 3.61 3.15
CA VAL A 295 15.56 4.53 4.19
C VAL A 295 15.84 5.94 3.74
N GLU A 296 14.78 6.68 3.44
CA GLU A 296 14.86 8.04 2.97
C GLU A 296 14.25 9.01 3.99
N ALA A 297 15.00 10.05 4.31
CA ALA A 297 14.47 11.26 4.88
C ALA A 297 13.56 11.95 3.88
N ARG A 298 12.34 12.26 4.30
CA ARG A 298 11.34 12.87 3.42
C ARG A 298 10.66 14.01 4.13
N SER A 299 10.35 15.05 3.37
CA SER A 299 9.69 16.23 3.90
C SER A 299 8.60 16.74 2.95
N SER A 300 8.17 15.92 1.99
CA SER A 300 7.20 16.31 0.97
C SER A 300 6.01 15.35 0.92
N ILE A 301 4.81 15.93 0.71
CA ILE A 301 3.54 15.22 0.46
C ILE A 301 3.60 14.34 -0.80
N LYS A 302 4.54 14.60 -1.73
CA LYS A 302 4.78 13.74 -2.91
C LYS A 302 5.01 12.27 -2.53
N SER A 303 5.50 12.02 -1.33
CA SER A 303 5.71 10.66 -0.81
C SER A 303 4.43 9.90 -0.51
N VAL A 304 3.37 10.60 -0.14
CA VAL A 304 2.01 10.04 -0.03
C VAL A 304 1.52 9.66 -1.41
N LYS A 305 1.56 10.60 -2.37
CA LYS A 305 1.24 10.31 -3.77
C LYS A 305 2.07 9.16 -4.33
N TYR A 306 3.32 9.00 -3.91
CA TYR A 306 4.19 7.91 -4.32
C TYR A 306 3.82 6.57 -3.67
N LEU A 307 3.53 6.54 -2.36
CA LEU A 307 3.01 5.32 -1.70
C LEU A 307 1.72 4.86 -2.36
N PHE A 308 0.82 5.81 -2.59
CA PHE A 308 -0.47 5.52 -3.23
C PHE A 308 -0.38 5.38 -4.73
N LYS A 309 0.69 5.84 -5.39
CA LYS A 309 1.00 5.39 -6.74
C LYS A 309 1.08 3.86 -6.73
N TYR A 310 1.60 3.20 -5.71
CA TYR A 310 1.64 1.73 -5.68
C TYR A 310 0.32 1.09 -5.30
N VAL A 311 -0.54 1.82 -4.57
CA VAL A 311 -1.95 1.44 -4.40
C VAL A 311 -2.70 1.55 -5.74
N TYR A 312 -2.57 2.66 -6.48
CA TYR A 312 -3.30 2.97 -7.72
C TYR A 312 -2.68 2.42 -9.00
N LYS A 313 -1.36 2.18 -9.04
CA LYS A 313 -0.68 1.53 -10.17
C LYS A 313 -1.32 0.18 -10.42
N GLY A 314 -1.85 -0.42 -9.36
CA GLY A 314 -2.55 -1.68 -9.41
C GLY A 314 -1.69 -2.73 -10.10
N HIS A 315 -2.36 -3.77 -10.54
CA HIS A 315 -1.78 -4.75 -11.41
C HIS A 315 -1.45 -4.09 -12.73
N ASP A 316 -0.30 -4.44 -13.30
CA ASP A 316 -0.05 -4.06 -14.68
C ASP A 316 -1.17 -4.63 -15.56
N ARG A 317 -1.90 -3.72 -16.20
CA ARG A 317 -3.10 -4.02 -16.98
C ARG A 317 -2.67 -4.43 -18.38
N ALA A 318 -3.14 -5.57 -18.86
CA ALA A 318 -3.26 -5.77 -20.29
C ALA A 318 -4.61 -5.16 -20.68
N SER A 319 -4.59 -4.04 -21.41
CA SER A 319 -5.80 -3.60 -22.10
C SER A 319 -6.03 -4.57 -23.25
N ILE A 320 -6.78 -5.64 -23.02
CA ILE A 320 -7.36 -6.40 -24.12
C ILE A 320 -8.56 -5.56 -24.57
N ALA A 321 -8.39 -4.83 -25.68
CA ALA A 321 -9.51 -4.23 -26.37
C ALA A 321 -10.32 -5.37 -27.02
N VAL A 322 -11.18 -6.01 -26.24
CA VAL A 322 -12.34 -6.75 -26.75
C VAL A 322 -13.55 -6.21 -26.01
N MET A 323 -13.79 -4.92 -26.19
CA MET A 323 -15.10 -4.25 -26.25
C MET A 323 -14.87 -2.74 -26.28
N GLU A 324 -15.58 -2.09 -27.20
CA GLU A 324 -15.59 -0.64 -27.44
C GLU A 324 -15.75 0.13 -26.13
N SER A 325 -14.81 1.02 -25.86
CA SER A 325 -14.87 1.94 -24.73
C SER A 325 -16.16 2.76 -24.81
N GLY A 326 -17.07 2.56 -23.86
CA GLY A 326 -18.21 3.46 -23.65
C GLY A 326 -19.59 2.92 -23.99
N GLN A 327 -19.77 1.63 -24.27
CA GLN A 327 -21.12 1.08 -24.23
C GLN A 327 -21.55 0.86 -22.78
N THR A 328 -22.27 1.84 -22.26
CA THR A 328 -23.43 1.54 -21.41
C THR A 328 -24.25 0.43 -22.08
N ASP A 329 -24.97 -0.39 -21.33
CA ASP A 329 -26.07 -1.11 -22.00
C ASP A 329 -26.99 -0.10 -22.71
N ASP A 330 -27.94 -0.55 -23.53
CA ASP A 330 -28.91 0.32 -24.22
C ASP A 330 -29.69 1.26 -23.26
N LYS A 331 -29.45 1.17 -21.94
CA LYS A 331 -30.06 1.92 -20.83
C LYS A 331 -29.09 2.76 -19.98
N GLY A 332 -27.78 2.84 -20.25
CA GLY A 332 -26.89 3.71 -19.48
C GLY A 332 -26.10 3.06 -18.32
N ASN A 333 -26.17 1.74 -18.12
CA ASN A 333 -25.70 1.10 -16.88
C ASN A 333 -24.19 0.79 -16.84
N ILE A 334 -23.57 0.90 -15.66
CA ILE A 334 -22.14 0.61 -15.40
C ILE A 334 -22.01 -0.63 -14.49
N ASP A 335 -21.29 -1.67 -14.95
CA ASP A 335 -20.92 -2.84 -14.15
C ASP A 335 -19.47 -2.74 -13.62
N GLU A 336 -19.30 -2.32 -12.35
CA GLU A 336 -17.98 -2.21 -11.71
C GLU A 336 -17.28 -3.57 -11.52
N ILE A 337 -18.03 -4.68 -11.44
CA ILE A 337 -17.49 -6.03 -11.25
C ILE A 337 -16.88 -6.54 -12.56
N LYS A 338 -17.59 -6.37 -13.68
CA LYS A 338 -17.07 -6.74 -15.01
C LYS A 338 -15.81 -5.93 -15.33
N ALA A 339 -15.87 -4.61 -15.15
CA ALA A 339 -14.72 -3.73 -15.34
C ALA A 339 -13.52 -4.08 -14.43
N TYR A 340 -13.76 -4.65 -13.23
CA TYR A 340 -12.70 -5.11 -12.35
C TYR A 340 -11.99 -6.38 -12.87
N ARG A 341 -12.74 -7.35 -13.41
CA ARG A 341 -12.20 -8.63 -13.90
C ARG A 341 -11.29 -8.45 -15.13
N ASP A 342 -11.69 -7.59 -16.06
CA ASP A 342 -11.03 -7.45 -17.37
C ASP A 342 -9.63 -6.77 -17.31
N VAL A 343 -9.18 -6.36 -16.13
CA VAL A 343 -8.05 -5.42 -15.98
C VAL A 343 -6.84 -6.04 -15.26
N ARG A 344 -6.94 -7.25 -14.72
CA ARG A 344 -6.01 -7.70 -13.67
C ARG A 344 -5.01 -8.79 -14.11
N TRP A 345 -3.72 -8.48 -13.97
CA TRP A 345 -2.64 -9.48 -13.85
C TRP A 345 -2.52 -9.95 -12.40
N VAL A 346 -2.15 -11.20 -12.10
CA VAL A 346 -1.89 -11.65 -10.73
C VAL A 346 -0.60 -12.46 -10.62
N THR A 347 0.10 -12.39 -9.49
CA THR A 347 1.35 -13.13 -9.25
C THR A 347 1.20 -14.16 -8.14
N PRO A 348 1.87 -15.33 -8.21
CA PRO A 348 1.72 -16.38 -7.20
C PRO A 348 1.97 -15.91 -5.76
N LEU A 349 2.94 -15.02 -5.54
CA LEU A 349 3.27 -14.48 -4.21
C LEU A 349 2.13 -13.66 -3.62
N GLU A 350 1.49 -12.82 -4.45
CA GLU A 350 0.31 -12.08 -4.04
C GLU A 350 -0.86 -13.02 -3.77
N MET A 351 -1.10 -14.01 -4.62
CA MET A 351 -2.19 -14.97 -4.43
C MET A 351 -2.04 -15.68 -3.09
N MET A 352 -0.83 -16.14 -2.76
CA MET A 352 -0.55 -16.72 -1.44
C MET A 352 -0.82 -15.72 -0.31
N TRP A 353 -0.42 -14.45 -0.46
CA TRP A 353 -0.67 -13.42 0.54
C TRP A 353 -2.17 -13.23 0.80
N ARG A 354 -2.96 -13.21 -0.28
CA ARG A 354 -4.41 -13.05 -0.23
C ARG A 354 -5.13 -14.29 0.31
N ILE A 355 -4.71 -15.49 -0.10
CA ILE A 355 -5.24 -16.77 0.41
C ILE A 355 -5.02 -16.86 1.92
N TYR A 356 -3.86 -16.41 2.43
CA TYR A 356 -3.60 -16.38 3.87
C TYR A 356 -4.33 -15.27 4.61
N GLY A 357 -5.06 -14.38 3.93
CA GLY A 357 -5.78 -13.28 4.56
C GLY A 357 -4.86 -12.25 5.20
N PHE A 358 -3.63 -12.07 4.69
CA PHE A 358 -2.71 -11.08 5.24
C PHE A 358 -3.08 -9.66 4.78
N ASP A 359 -3.00 -8.69 5.70
CA ASP A 359 -3.30 -7.29 5.40
C ASP A 359 -2.32 -6.70 4.39
N LEU A 360 -2.83 -6.09 3.32
CA LEU A 360 -1.99 -5.36 2.36
C LEU A 360 -1.58 -3.99 2.89
N SER A 361 -2.45 -3.35 3.65
CA SER A 361 -2.29 -1.97 4.07
C SER A 361 -2.73 -1.82 5.51
N VAL A 362 -2.01 -1.02 6.28
CA VAL A 362 -2.41 -0.63 7.63
C VAL A 362 -2.05 0.82 7.86
N ASN A 363 -2.94 1.55 8.51
CA ASN A 363 -2.72 2.89 9.02
C ASN A 363 -2.80 2.91 10.56
N TYR A 364 -2.06 3.83 11.16
CA TYR A 364 -2.20 4.15 12.57
C TYR A 364 -2.02 5.65 12.80
N PRO A 365 -2.87 6.28 13.62
CA PRO A 365 -4.12 5.74 14.18
C PRO A 365 -5.15 5.36 13.11
N SER A 366 -6.17 4.61 13.49
CA SER A 366 -7.30 4.30 12.61
C SER A 366 -8.01 5.59 12.17
N VAL A 367 -8.48 5.62 10.93
CA VAL A 367 -9.21 6.75 10.37
C VAL A 367 -10.68 6.36 10.18
N LYS A 368 -11.59 7.23 10.63
CA LYS A 368 -13.02 7.10 10.37
C LYS A 368 -13.39 8.07 9.26
N GLN A 369 -14.00 7.55 8.20
CA GLN A 369 -14.55 8.39 7.14
C GLN A 369 -15.87 8.98 7.60
N LEU A 370 -15.95 10.31 7.56
CA LEU A 370 -17.15 11.07 7.89
C LEU A 370 -17.82 11.51 6.60
N GLN A 371 -19.10 11.18 6.45
CA GLN A 371 -19.86 11.56 5.27
C GLN A 371 -20.21 13.04 5.33
N LEU A 372 -20.09 13.72 4.19
CA LEU A 372 -20.58 15.08 3.96
C LEU A 372 -21.65 15.01 2.88
N HIS A 373 -22.79 15.62 3.15
CA HIS A 373 -23.92 15.68 2.24
C HIS A 373 -24.70 16.97 2.47
N LEU A 374 -25.50 17.36 1.50
CA LEU A 374 -26.51 18.41 1.66
C LEU A 374 -27.70 17.86 2.48
N PRO A 375 -28.60 18.72 2.98
CA PRO A 375 -29.84 18.28 3.63
C PRO A 375 -30.54 17.19 2.80
N ASP A 376 -30.94 16.11 3.46
CA ASP A 376 -31.63 14.96 2.87
C ASP A 376 -30.87 14.20 1.77
N MET A 377 -29.61 14.53 1.50
CA MET A 377 -28.77 13.85 0.51
C MET A 377 -27.79 12.84 1.13
N HIS A 378 -28.08 12.29 2.32
CA HIS A 378 -27.27 11.21 2.87
C HIS A 378 -27.52 9.90 2.13
N MET A 379 -26.48 9.08 2.04
CA MET A 379 -26.57 7.76 1.43
C MET A 379 -27.27 6.80 2.39
N VAL A 380 -28.31 6.14 1.91
CA VAL A 380 -29.09 5.18 2.66
C VAL A 380 -29.13 3.85 1.95
N SER A 381 -28.87 2.77 2.70
CA SER A 381 -28.93 1.41 2.18
C SER A 381 -30.30 0.79 2.39
N PHE A 382 -30.91 0.27 1.33
CA PHE A 382 -32.24 -0.34 1.34
C PHE A 382 -32.27 -1.60 0.48
N HIS A 383 -33.21 -2.51 0.75
CA HIS A 383 -33.34 -3.75 -0.01
C HIS A 383 -34.34 -3.61 -1.15
N ASN A 384 -34.05 -4.19 -2.32
CA ASN A 384 -34.93 -4.10 -3.51
C ASN A 384 -36.39 -4.56 -3.33
N ARG A 385 -36.62 -5.50 -2.42
CA ARG A 385 -37.94 -6.06 -2.11
C ARG A 385 -38.68 -5.23 -1.06
N GLN A 386 -38.05 -4.22 -0.47
CA GLN A 386 -38.71 -3.32 0.47
C GLN A 386 -39.43 -2.21 -0.31
N LYS A 387 -40.66 -1.92 0.10
CA LYS A 387 -41.35 -0.71 -0.36
C LYS A 387 -40.58 0.51 0.13
N ILE A 388 -40.40 1.49 -0.74
CA ILE A 388 -39.71 2.76 -0.41
C ILE A 388 -40.34 3.41 0.84
N GLU A 389 -41.68 3.37 0.96
CA GLU A 389 -42.43 3.84 2.15
C GLU A 389 -41.97 3.23 3.46
N HIS A 390 -41.66 1.93 3.49
CA HIS A 390 -41.27 1.26 4.73
C HIS A 390 -39.85 1.66 5.15
N PHE A 391 -39.00 2.04 4.17
CA PHE A 391 -37.67 2.53 4.44
C PHE A 391 -37.68 3.96 4.98
N VAL A 392 -38.39 4.88 4.30
CA VAL A 392 -38.47 6.30 4.69
C VAL A 392 -39.05 6.46 6.09
N ASN A 393 -40.02 5.61 6.46
CA ASN A 393 -40.66 5.65 7.78
C ASN A 393 -39.90 4.86 8.87
N LYS A 394 -38.74 4.28 8.57
CA LYS A 394 -37.96 3.52 9.56
C LYS A 394 -37.30 4.48 10.57
N PRO A 395 -37.39 4.23 11.89
CA PRO A 395 -36.69 5.04 12.89
C PRO A 395 -35.19 5.09 12.61
N GLY A 396 -34.64 6.30 12.49
CA GLY A 396 -33.23 6.55 12.19
C GLY A 396 -32.85 6.53 10.69
N ALA A 397 -33.81 6.38 9.78
CA ALA A 397 -33.54 6.47 8.33
C ALA A 397 -33.10 7.86 7.87
N ASP A 398 -33.54 8.89 8.60
CA ASP A 398 -33.16 10.29 8.45
C ASP A 398 -31.85 10.62 9.21
N GLU A 399 -31.23 9.67 9.90
CA GLU A 399 -30.03 9.92 10.68
C GLU A 399 -28.74 9.61 9.92
N SER A 400 -27.78 10.52 10.03
CA SER A 400 -26.42 10.37 9.55
C SER A 400 -25.43 10.87 10.58
N MET A 401 -24.14 10.56 10.43
CA MET A 401 -23.10 11.13 11.30
C MET A 401 -23.13 12.68 11.28
N LEU A 402 -23.43 13.30 10.14
CA LEU A 402 -23.49 14.75 10.04
C LEU A 402 -24.72 15.31 10.78
N ILE A 403 -25.85 14.61 10.70
CA ILE A 403 -27.08 15.01 11.39
C ILE A 403 -26.93 14.80 12.91
N ALA A 404 -26.36 13.67 13.33
CA ALA A 404 -26.03 13.41 14.73
C ALA A 404 -25.06 14.46 15.29
N TYR A 405 -24.09 14.92 14.50
CA TYR A 405 -23.22 16.04 14.85
C TYR A 405 -24.01 17.34 15.11
N PHE A 406 -24.94 17.70 14.21
CA PHE A 406 -25.78 18.89 14.41
C PHE A 406 -26.68 18.76 15.64
N LYS A 407 -27.31 17.60 15.84
CA LYS A 407 -28.10 17.29 17.06
C LYS A 407 -27.24 17.45 18.33
N ALA A 408 -26.03 16.91 18.33
CA ALA A 408 -25.11 17.04 19.47
C ALA A 408 -24.71 18.49 19.74
N ASN A 409 -24.52 19.32 18.71
CA ASN A 409 -24.25 20.76 18.86
C ASN A 409 -25.42 21.52 19.52
N MET A 410 -26.66 21.09 19.28
CA MET A 410 -27.84 21.65 19.94
C MET A 410 -27.89 21.25 21.42
N LEU A 411 -27.68 19.96 21.70
CA LEU A 411 -27.88 19.34 23.02
C LEU A 411 -26.72 19.56 24.00
N HIS A 412 -25.48 19.60 23.51
CA HIS A 412 -24.29 19.66 24.34
C HIS A 412 -23.50 20.93 24.07
N GLU A 413 -23.34 21.78 25.09
CA GLU A 413 -22.53 23.00 24.97
C GLU A 413 -21.07 22.71 24.60
N SER A 414 -20.52 21.59 25.08
CA SER A 414 -19.16 21.13 24.75
C SER A 414 -18.99 20.76 23.27
N ALA A 415 -20.05 20.36 22.57
CA ALA A 415 -20.00 19.99 21.15
C ALA A 415 -19.88 21.21 20.23
N ARG A 416 -20.36 22.39 20.66
CA ARG A 416 -20.45 23.62 19.85
C ARG A 416 -19.11 24.15 19.36
N ASN A 417 -18.03 23.83 20.08
CA ASN A 417 -16.68 24.26 19.77
C ASN A 417 -15.85 23.18 19.05
N ILE A 418 -16.44 22.04 18.70
CA ILE A 418 -15.75 20.93 18.04
C ILE A 418 -16.18 20.90 16.58
N LEU A 419 -15.22 20.98 15.65
CA LEU A 419 -15.50 20.82 14.23
C LEU A 419 -15.93 19.39 13.91
N TYR A 420 -16.84 19.20 12.95
CA TYR A 420 -17.31 17.86 12.53
C TYR A 420 -16.17 16.87 12.25
N ARG A 421 -15.11 17.34 11.58
CA ARG A 421 -13.93 16.50 11.25
C ARG A 421 -13.17 15.97 12.48
N ASP A 422 -13.26 16.66 13.60
CA ASP A 422 -12.55 16.38 14.86
C ASP A 422 -13.51 15.73 15.88
N PHE A 423 -14.79 15.57 15.53
CA PHE A 423 -15.85 15.17 16.46
C PHE A 423 -15.68 13.77 17.04
N SER A 424 -15.20 12.82 16.22
CA SER A 424 -14.95 11.43 16.63
C SER A 424 -13.79 11.26 17.62
N GLU A 425 -13.09 12.35 17.97
CA GLU A 425 -12.07 12.36 19.02
C GLU A 425 -12.67 12.58 20.41
N PHE A 426 -13.88 13.11 20.48
CA PHE A 426 -14.55 13.51 21.71
C PHE A 426 -15.86 12.76 21.93
N PHE A 427 -16.54 12.37 20.86
CA PHE A 427 -17.84 11.69 20.89
C PHE A 427 -17.82 10.39 20.08
N THR A 428 -18.69 9.47 20.46
CA THR A 428 -18.99 8.23 19.71
C THR A 428 -20.33 8.38 19.00
N TRP A 429 -20.44 7.77 17.81
CA TRP A 429 -21.66 7.75 17.00
C TRP A 429 -22.68 6.75 17.54
#